data_AF-A0A950ZDP7-F1
#
_entry.id   AF-A0A950ZDP7-F1
#
_cell.length_a   1.000
_cell.length_b   1.000
_cell.length_c   1.000
_cell.angle_alpha   90.00
_cell.angle_beta   90.00
_cell.angle_gamma   90.00
#
_symmetry.space_group_name_H-M   'P 1'
#
loop_
_entity.id
_entity.type
_entity.pdbx_description
1 polymer ?
#
loop_
_entity_poly.entity_id
_entity_poly.type
_entity_poly.pdbx_seq_one_letter_code
_entity_poly.pdbx_strand_id
1 'polypeptide(L)'
;MSASPEVRETNRFDRLCVLLETIDELHAGQSGSLSFGSASQGIVLVQSGRVCWAASSMMPTRLTDRLRHACTLSEHSLQLIFRDCRASGTPFGETLVERGIVSFDVLRTALLQHNAETLLQLAGQPAPQWRPAKIEQYDPSLTFTSAELLAHSADGWWGPLAAAARDELRAALRDRHAVGLSFLRAPETADSIVPVGFVGTDDLSAREMLAIGRAAERAMQSCSAAGGRLVASTRADGRTTVIWIDDGAYYVAFGDDRSEMAFIVAHLSRRALE
;
A
#
# COMPACT_ATOMS: atom_id res chain seq x y z
N MET A 1 -7.35 -29.88 14.92
CA MET A 1 -7.89 -29.40 13.63
C MET A 1 -7.14 -28.14 13.25
N SER A 2 -6.27 -28.20 12.25
CA SER A 2 -5.53 -27.02 11.76
C SER A 2 -6.46 -26.20 10.86
N ALA A 3 -6.60 -24.90 11.11
CA ALA A 3 -7.35 -24.01 10.21
C ALA A 3 -6.82 -24.10 8.77
N SER A 4 -7.73 -24.04 7.78
CA SER A 4 -7.37 -24.00 6.35
C SER A 4 -6.44 -22.81 6.05
N PRO A 5 -5.58 -22.89 5.02
CA PRO A 5 -4.68 -21.79 4.62
C PRO A 5 -5.41 -20.44 4.48
N GLU A 6 -6.60 -20.50 3.91
CA GLU A 6 -7.57 -19.43 3.66
C GLU A 6 -7.97 -18.65 4.93
N VAL A 7 -8.48 -19.35 5.95
CA VAL A 7 -8.85 -18.75 7.25
C VAL A 7 -7.64 -18.12 7.96
N ARG A 8 -6.42 -18.62 7.70
CA ARG A 8 -5.19 -18.04 8.26
C ARG A 8 -4.79 -16.73 7.56
N GLU A 9 -5.13 -16.56 6.29
CA GLU A 9 -4.81 -15.36 5.51
C GLU A 9 -5.74 -14.20 5.84
N THR A 10 -7.05 -14.44 5.96
CA THR A 10 -8.02 -13.42 6.42
C THR A 10 -7.62 -12.87 7.80
N ASN A 11 -7.28 -13.77 8.74
CA ASN A 11 -6.81 -13.38 10.07
C ASN A 11 -5.49 -12.57 10.03
N ARG A 12 -4.65 -12.80 9.02
CA ARG A 12 -3.40 -12.07 8.85
C ARG A 12 -3.63 -10.65 8.32
N PHE A 13 -4.58 -10.47 7.41
CA PHE A 13 -4.95 -9.14 6.92
C PHE A 13 -5.51 -8.26 8.04
N ASP A 14 -6.44 -8.78 8.84
CA ASP A 14 -6.99 -8.04 9.98
C ASP A 14 -5.91 -7.61 10.97
N ARG A 15 -4.93 -8.50 11.23
CA ARG A 15 -3.79 -8.19 12.08
C ARG A 15 -2.83 -7.18 11.45
N LEU A 16 -2.69 -7.17 10.12
CA LEU A 16 -1.94 -6.15 9.41
C LEU A 16 -2.60 -4.78 9.59
N CYS A 17 -3.93 -4.69 9.47
CA CYS A 17 -4.67 -3.47 9.71
C CYS A 17 -4.40 -2.93 11.12
N VAL A 18 -4.50 -3.77 12.15
CA VAL A 18 -4.19 -3.39 13.55
C VAL A 18 -2.74 -2.91 13.71
N LEU A 19 -1.79 -3.59 13.06
CA LEU A 19 -0.38 -3.18 13.09
C LEU A 19 -0.16 -1.81 12.44
N LEU A 20 -0.77 -1.57 11.29
CA LEU A 20 -0.66 -0.29 10.57
C LEU A 20 -1.35 0.84 11.34
N GLU A 21 -2.50 0.58 11.97
CA GLU A 21 -3.13 1.53 12.88
C GLU A 21 -2.24 1.88 14.07
N THR A 22 -1.52 0.90 14.63
CA THR A 22 -0.54 1.14 15.69
C THR A 22 0.59 2.06 15.22
N ILE A 23 0.99 1.96 13.95
CA ILE A 23 2.00 2.83 13.34
C ILE A 23 1.44 4.25 13.13
N ASP A 24 0.19 4.37 12.68
CA ASP A 24 -0.52 5.65 12.52
C ASP A 24 -0.65 6.40 13.86
N GLU A 25 -0.78 5.67 14.97
CA GLU A 25 -0.87 6.23 16.31
C GLU A 25 0.49 6.72 16.86
N LEU A 26 1.61 6.36 16.24
CA LEU A 26 2.91 6.93 16.58
C LEU A 26 2.95 8.39 16.13
N HIS A 27 3.07 9.31 17.08
CA HIS A 27 3.00 10.75 16.81
C HIS A 27 3.97 11.21 15.71
N ALA A 28 3.53 12.18 14.90
CA ALA A 28 4.39 12.88 13.95
C ALA A 28 5.68 13.35 14.64
N GLY A 29 6.83 12.97 14.08
CA GLY A 29 8.16 13.25 14.62
C GLY A 29 8.75 12.17 15.54
N GLN A 30 7.99 11.14 15.93
CA GLN A 30 8.58 9.99 16.61
C GLN A 30 9.35 9.11 15.64
N SER A 31 10.50 8.61 16.09
CA SER A 31 11.33 7.67 15.35
C SER A 31 11.77 6.53 16.27
N GLY A 32 11.89 5.34 15.70
CA GLY A 32 12.23 4.15 16.48
C GLY A 32 11.94 2.87 15.73
N SER A 33 11.76 1.79 16.49
CA SER A 33 11.51 0.47 15.93
C SER A 33 10.42 -0.30 16.67
N LEU A 34 9.61 -1.03 15.92
CA LEU A 34 8.78 -2.11 16.43
C LEU A 34 9.57 -3.42 16.34
N SER A 35 9.84 -4.05 17.48
CA SER A 35 10.51 -5.35 17.54
C SER A 35 9.50 -6.47 17.73
N PHE A 36 9.57 -7.51 16.90
CA PHE A 36 8.69 -8.67 16.94
C PHE A 36 9.44 -9.87 17.51
N GLY A 37 8.87 -10.49 18.55
CA GLY A 37 9.43 -11.69 19.16
C GLY A 37 10.81 -11.48 19.80
N SER A 38 11.71 -12.46 19.66
CA SER A 38 13.10 -12.28 20.11
C SER A 38 13.84 -11.28 19.20
N ALA A 39 14.96 -10.72 19.67
CA ALA A 39 15.66 -9.60 19.01
C ALA A 39 16.06 -9.81 17.52
N SER A 40 15.92 -11.02 16.98
CA SER A 40 16.25 -11.38 15.59
C SER A 40 15.06 -11.87 14.73
N GLN A 41 13.83 -11.88 15.27
CA GLN A 41 12.67 -12.41 14.54
C GLN A 41 12.05 -11.41 13.57
N GLY A 42 11.94 -10.15 13.98
CA GLY A 42 11.45 -9.09 13.10
C GLY A 42 11.66 -7.70 13.65
N ILE A 43 11.87 -6.75 12.75
CA ILE A 43 11.99 -5.33 13.07
C ILE A 43 11.30 -4.50 11.99
N VAL A 44 10.59 -3.46 12.42
CA VAL A 44 10.05 -2.42 11.55
C VAL A 44 10.60 -1.09 12.05
N LEU A 45 11.31 -0.36 11.20
CA LEU A 45 11.81 0.98 11.46
C LEU A 45 10.76 2.00 11.02
N VAL A 46 10.43 2.91 11.92
CA VAL A 46 9.42 3.95 11.69
C VAL A 46 10.06 5.31 11.92
N GLN A 47 9.85 6.24 10.98
CA GLN A 47 10.27 7.63 11.04
C GLN A 47 9.07 8.53 10.73
N SER A 48 8.68 9.38 11.68
CA SER A 48 7.60 10.36 11.49
C SER A 48 6.29 9.72 11.02
N GLY A 49 5.89 8.60 11.64
CA GLY A 49 4.66 7.86 11.27
C GLY A 49 4.75 7.04 9.97
N ARG A 50 5.91 7.04 9.30
CA ARG A 50 6.13 6.30 8.04
C ARG A 50 7.05 5.12 8.25
N VAL A 51 6.80 4.02 7.55
CA VAL A 51 7.70 2.85 7.56
C VAL A 51 8.85 3.11 6.61
N CYS A 52 10.07 2.99 7.12
CA CYS A 52 11.30 3.14 6.34
C CYS A 52 11.82 1.77 5.89
N TRP A 53 11.73 0.79 6.78
CA TRP A 53 12.29 -0.53 6.55
C TRP A 53 11.61 -1.56 7.42
N ALA A 54 11.35 -2.73 6.86
CA ALA A 54 10.89 -3.90 7.58
C ALA A 54 11.78 -5.09 7.23
N ALA A 55 12.13 -5.87 8.23
CA ALA A 55 12.84 -7.13 8.03
C ALA A 55 12.26 -8.22 8.94
N SER A 56 12.23 -9.44 8.42
CA SER A 56 11.95 -10.63 9.21
C SER A 56 12.85 -11.77 8.75
N SER A 57 13.32 -12.58 9.70
CA SER A 57 14.05 -13.82 9.40
C SER A 57 13.17 -14.89 8.74
N MET A 58 11.84 -14.70 8.75
CA MET A 58 10.88 -15.59 8.10
C MET A 58 10.56 -15.20 6.66
N MET A 59 11.17 -14.13 6.11
CA MET A 59 10.86 -13.69 4.76
C MET A 59 11.37 -14.70 3.72
N PRO A 60 10.50 -15.20 2.83
CA PRO A 60 10.90 -16.14 1.79
C PRO A 60 11.75 -15.48 0.70
N THR A 61 11.50 -14.20 0.43
CA THR A 61 12.11 -13.42 -0.65
C THR A 61 12.73 -12.15 -0.08
N ARG A 62 13.99 -11.89 -0.42
CA ARG A 62 14.71 -10.69 0.02
C ARG A 62 14.54 -9.57 -1.02
N LEU A 63 14.77 -8.33 -0.60
CA LEU A 63 14.83 -7.17 -1.51
C LEU A 63 15.79 -7.41 -2.69
N THR A 64 16.92 -8.07 -2.46
CA THR A 64 17.90 -8.43 -3.50
C THR A 64 17.29 -9.30 -4.59
N ASP A 65 16.41 -10.23 -4.23
CA ASP A 65 15.76 -11.13 -5.17
C ASP A 65 14.75 -10.37 -6.03
N ARG A 66 14.05 -9.38 -5.45
CA ARG A 66 13.14 -8.48 -6.18
C ARG A 66 13.88 -7.61 -7.17
N LEU A 67 14.95 -6.97 -6.73
CA LEU A 67 15.76 -6.10 -7.60
C LEU A 67 16.42 -6.89 -8.73
N ARG A 68 16.78 -8.16 -8.50
CA ARG A 68 17.28 -9.06 -9.55
C ARG A 68 16.28 -9.23 -10.70
N HIS A 69 14.98 -9.28 -10.42
CA HIS A 69 13.96 -9.37 -11.48
C HIS A 69 13.77 -8.06 -12.24
N ALA A 70 14.21 -6.93 -11.69
CA ALA A 70 14.05 -5.60 -12.26
C ALA A 70 15.32 -5.03 -12.91
N CYS A 71 16.45 -5.75 -12.85
CA CYS A 71 17.72 -5.31 -13.45
C CYS A 71 18.39 -6.45 -14.25
N THR A 72 19.41 -6.10 -15.02
CA THR A 72 20.17 -7.05 -15.86
C THR A 72 21.34 -7.70 -15.12
N LEU A 73 21.57 -7.36 -13.85
CA LEU A 73 22.71 -7.88 -13.10
C LEU A 73 22.50 -9.33 -12.66
N SER A 74 23.60 -10.07 -12.62
CA SER A 74 23.63 -11.38 -11.98
C SER A 74 23.43 -11.24 -10.46
N GLU A 75 22.89 -12.29 -9.83
CA GLU A 75 22.76 -12.36 -8.36
C GLU A 75 24.12 -12.14 -7.68
N HIS A 76 25.18 -12.74 -8.21
CA HIS A 76 26.53 -12.58 -7.69
C HIS A 76 26.96 -11.10 -7.70
N SER A 77 26.72 -10.37 -8.79
CA SER A 77 27.03 -8.95 -8.90
C SER A 77 26.26 -8.11 -7.88
N LEU A 78 24.96 -8.37 -7.69
CA LEU A 78 24.15 -7.69 -6.68
C LEU A 78 24.65 -7.98 -5.26
N GLN A 79 25.02 -9.22 -4.96
CA GLN A 79 25.59 -9.60 -3.65
C GLN A 79 26.94 -8.93 -3.38
N LEU A 80 27.79 -8.78 -4.40
CA LEU A 80 29.05 -8.05 -4.27
C LEU A 80 28.79 -6.58 -3.92
N ILE A 81 27.90 -5.90 -4.66
CA ILE A 81 27.53 -4.52 -4.36
C ILE A 81 26.95 -4.40 -2.95
N PHE A 82 26.04 -5.30 -2.56
CA PHE A 82 25.46 -5.31 -1.23
C PHE A 82 26.52 -5.43 -0.13
N ARG A 83 27.47 -6.36 -0.30
CA ARG A 83 28.57 -6.55 0.66
C ARG A 83 29.45 -5.32 0.75
N ASP A 84 29.76 -4.69 -0.38
CA ASP A 84 30.62 -3.51 -0.44
C ASP A 84 29.92 -2.30 0.20
N CYS A 85 28.61 -2.12 -0.05
CA CYS A 85 27.78 -1.11 0.63
C CYS A 85 27.73 -1.34 2.14
N ARG A 86 27.54 -2.59 2.56
CA ARG A 86 27.55 -2.97 3.98
C ARG A 86 28.90 -2.70 4.65
N ALA A 87 30.00 -2.96 3.96
CA ALA A 87 31.35 -2.72 4.47
C ALA A 87 31.70 -1.23 4.57
N SER A 88 31.16 -0.41 3.66
CA SER A 88 31.40 1.03 3.60
C SER A 88 30.35 1.87 4.35
N GLY A 89 29.24 1.26 4.76
CA GLY A 89 28.12 1.98 5.39
C GLY A 89 27.30 2.81 4.41
N THR A 90 27.45 2.61 3.09
CA THR A 90 26.66 3.35 2.10
C THR A 90 25.28 2.70 1.89
N PRO A 91 24.22 3.48 1.67
CA PRO A 91 22.89 2.94 1.37
C PRO A 91 22.85 2.14 0.06
N PHE A 92 22.40 0.88 0.14
CA PHE A 92 22.46 -0.07 -0.98
C PHE A 92 21.56 0.34 -2.16
N GLY A 93 20.32 0.77 -1.88
CA GLY A 93 19.35 1.09 -2.93
C GLY A 93 19.78 2.31 -3.74
N GLU A 94 20.16 3.37 -3.04
CA GLU A 94 20.65 4.63 -3.58
C GLU A 94 21.91 4.41 -4.42
N THR A 95 22.82 3.55 -3.96
CA THR A 95 23.99 3.15 -4.74
C THR A 95 23.61 2.49 -6.08
N LEU A 96 22.52 1.70 -6.13
CA LEU A 96 22.06 1.10 -7.39
C LEU A 96 21.47 2.15 -8.35
N VAL A 97 20.76 3.14 -7.82
CA VAL A 97 20.19 4.25 -8.61
C VAL A 97 21.30 5.15 -9.14
N GLU A 98 22.25 5.55 -8.29
CA GLU A 98 23.40 6.39 -8.67
C GLU A 98 24.27 5.74 -9.77
N ARG A 99 24.40 4.41 -9.74
CA ARG A 99 25.12 3.64 -10.76
C ARG A 99 24.30 3.36 -12.02
N GLY A 100 23.05 3.80 -12.09
CA GLY A 100 22.15 3.58 -13.22
C GLY A 100 21.73 2.11 -13.41
N ILE A 101 21.81 1.29 -12.36
CA ILE A 101 21.47 -0.14 -12.40
C ILE A 101 19.95 -0.33 -12.35
N VAL A 102 19.25 0.49 -11.56
CA VAL A 102 17.80 0.58 -11.49
C VAL A 102 17.38 2.05 -11.51
N SER A 103 16.16 2.34 -11.97
CA SER A 103 15.58 3.66 -11.78
C SER A 103 15.13 3.87 -10.33
N PHE A 104 14.95 5.13 -9.94
CA PHE A 104 14.38 5.47 -8.64
C PHE A 104 12.99 4.83 -8.42
N ASP A 105 12.11 4.89 -9.43
CA ASP A 105 10.76 4.31 -9.34
C ASP A 105 10.81 2.79 -9.13
N VAL A 106 11.71 2.09 -9.84
CA VAL A 106 11.91 0.64 -9.66
C VAL A 106 12.35 0.32 -8.24
N LEU A 107 13.29 1.10 -7.69
CA LEU A 107 13.74 0.93 -6.30
C LEU A 107 12.58 1.19 -5.32
N ARG A 108 11.86 2.29 -5.47
CA ARG A 108 10.74 2.67 -4.60
C ARG A 108 9.64 1.60 -4.62
N THR A 109 9.25 1.10 -5.79
CA THR A 109 8.28 0.00 -5.91
C THR A 109 8.79 -1.29 -5.27
N ALA A 110 10.06 -1.65 -5.47
CA ALA A 110 10.63 -2.86 -4.87
C ALA A 110 10.68 -2.77 -3.33
N LEU A 111 11.01 -1.59 -2.79
CA LEU A 111 11.01 -1.32 -1.35
C LEU A 111 9.59 -1.34 -0.77
N LEU A 112 8.63 -0.69 -1.44
CA LEU A 112 7.23 -0.68 -1.01
C LEU A 112 6.68 -2.10 -0.91
N GLN A 113 6.90 -2.91 -1.95
CA GLN A 113 6.48 -4.31 -1.97
C GLN A 113 7.16 -5.14 -0.89
N HIS A 114 8.48 -4.98 -0.72
CA HIS A 114 9.24 -5.67 0.33
C HIS A 114 8.69 -5.34 1.73
N ASN A 115 8.45 -4.07 2.01
CA ASN A 115 7.91 -3.62 3.29
C ASN A 115 6.49 -4.14 3.53
N ALA A 116 5.60 -4.03 2.54
CA ALA A 116 4.22 -4.48 2.65
C ALA A 116 4.12 -5.99 2.94
N GLU A 117 4.87 -6.83 2.23
CA GLU A 117 4.88 -8.26 2.47
C GLU A 117 5.54 -8.64 3.80
N THR A 118 6.61 -7.95 4.17
CA THR A 118 7.26 -8.18 5.47
C THR A 118 6.31 -7.86 6.61
N LEU A 119 5.57 -6.75 6.52
CA LEU A 119 4.55 -6.38 7.50
C LEU A 119 3.42 -7.40 7.55
N LEU A 120 2.94 -7.88 6.40
CA LEU A 120 1.92 -8.93 6.34
C LEU A 120 2.41 -10.21 7.05
N GLN A 121 3.66 -10.62 6.82
CA GLN A 121 4.25 -11.77 7.51
C GLN A 121 4.42 -11.54 9.02
N LEU A 122 4.85 -10.33 9.43
CA LEU A 122 5.02 -9.95 10.83
C LEU A 122 3.69 -9.80 11.58
N ALA A 123 2.60 -9.44 10.89
CA ALA A 123 1.26 -9.39 11.46
C ALA A 123 0.80 -10.76 11.99
N GLY A 124 1.36 -11.87 11.51
CA GLY A 124 1.12 -13.20 12.07
C GLY A 124 1.79 -13.48 13.43
N GLN A 125 2.68 -12.60 13.89
CA GLN A 125 3.45 -12.76 15.14
C GLN A 125 2.72 -12.15 16.34
N PRO A 126 3.18 -12.43 17.58
CA PRO A 126 2.75 -11.69 18.76
C PRO A 126 2.96 -10.17 18.60
N ALA A 127 2.17 -9.38 19.33
CA ALA A 127 2.22 -7.93 19.26
C ALA A 127 3.66 -7.39 19.47
N PRO A 128 4.10 -6.42 18.65
CA PRO A 128 5.44 -5.88 18.73
C PRO A 128 5.64 -5.00 19.97
N GLN A 129 6.90 -4.84 20.36
CA GLN A 129 7.31 -3.85 21.35
C GLN A 129 7.87 -2.61 20.64
N TRP A 130 7.27 -1.43 20.88
CA TRP A 130 7.84 -0.16 20.44
C TRP A 130 9.07 0.22 21.25
N ARG A 131 10.12 0.67 20.55
CA ARG A 131 11.37 1.17 21.12
C ARG A 131 11.73 2.49 20.44
N PRO A 132 11.53 3.64 21.10
CA PRO A 132 12.00 4.92 20.61
C PRO A 132 13.51 4.88 20.42
N ALA A 133 14.00 5.34 19.28
CA ALA A 133 15.43 5.40 18.99
C ALA A 133 15.72 6.47 17.95
N LYS A 134 16.90 7.08 18.04
CA LYS A 134 17.42 7.88 16.94
C LYS A 134 17.83 6.92 15.83
N ILE A 135 17.04 6.86 14.78
CA ILE A 135 17.38 6.15 13.54
C ILE A 135 18.10 7.12 12.60
N GLU A 136 18.89 6.56 11.69
CA GLU A 136 19.43 7.30 10.56
C GLU A 136 18.30 7.91 9.74
N GLN A 137 18.50 9.13 9.24
CA GLN A 137 17.47 9.79 8.45
C GLN A 137 17.34 9.10 7.09
N TYR A 138 16.20 8.42 6.90
CA TYR A 138 15.83 7.88 5.59
C TYR A 138 15.33 8.99 4.67
N ASP A 139 15.58 8.83 3.37
CA ASP A 139 14.98 9.68 2.34
C ASP A 139 13.45 9.57 2.43
N PRO A 140 12.71 10.68 2.66
CA PRO A 140 11.25 10.67 2.76
C PRO A 140 10.57 10.00 1.55
N SER A 141 11.15 10.13 0.36
CA SER A 141 10.66 9.53 -0.88
C SER A 141 10.84 8.00 -0.94
N LEU A 142 11.58 7.40 0.00
CA LEU A 142 11.74 5.95 0.19
C LEU A 142 11.15 5.49 1.52
N THR A 143 10.28 6.29 2.13
CA THR A 143 9.44 5.92 3.26
C THR A 143 7.97 5.84 2.85
N PHE A 144 7.19 5.00 3.53
CA PHE A 144 5.84 4.64 3.10
C PHE A 144 4.81 4.88 4.20
N THR A 145 3.67 5.44 3.84
CA THR A 145 2.52 5.56 4.73
C THR A 145 1.88 4.19 4.98
N SER A 146 1.06 4.10 6.03
CA SER A 146 0.22 2.93 6.28
C SER A 146 -0.74 2.66 5.13
N ALA A 147 -1.33 3.70 4.52
CA ALA A 147 -2.17 3.62 3.33
C ALA A 147 -1.44 2.96 2.14
N GLU A 148 -0.22 3.41 1.82
CA GLU A 148 0.58 2.82 0.74
C GLU A 148 0.87 1.35 1.00
N LEU A 149 1.29 1.01 2.22
CA LEU A 149 1.64 -0.36 2.60
C LEU A 149 0.41 -1.27 2.59
N LEU A 150 -0.73 -0.78 3.06
CA LEU A 150 -1.99 -1.52 3.04
C LEU A 150 -2.42 -1.83 1.61
N ALA A 151 -2.41 -0.84 0.72
CA ALA A 151 -2.79 -0.99 -0.69
C ALA A 151 -1.86 -1.96 -1.46
N HIS A 152 -0.60 -2.08 -1.05
CA HIS A 152 0.37 -2.99 -1.68
C HIS A 152 0.46 -4.39 -1.03
N SER A 153 0.03 -4.54 0.23
CA SER A 153 0.00 -5.84 0.91
C SER A 153 -0.87 -6.88 0.21
N ALA A 154 -1.81 -6.38 -0.59
CA ALA A 154 -2.79 -7.10 -1.38
C ALA A 154 -2.21 -7.80 -2.63
N ASP A 155 -1.00 -7.44 -3.07
CA ASP A 155 -0.47 -7.89 -4.37
C ASP A 155 -0.30 -9.40 -4.49
N GLY A 156 -0.02 -10.07 -3.38
CA GLY A 156 0.08 -11.53 -3.34
C GLY A 156 -1.24 -12.27 -3.60
N TRP A 157 -2.38 -11.63 -3.34
CA TRP A 157 -3.71 -12.26 -3.43
C TRP A 157 -4.40 -12.00 -4.76
N TRP A 158 -4.36 -10.76 -5.27
CA TRP A 158 -5.08 -10.40 -6.50
C TRP A 158 -4.19 -10.22 -7.73
N GLY A 159 -2.87 -10.15 -7.57
CA GLY A 159 -1.89 -10.09 -8.65
C GLY A 159 -2.30 -9.16 -9.81
N PRO A 160 -2.60 -9.69 -11.01
CA PRO A 160 -3.01 -8.88 -12.17
C PRO A 160 -4.24 -7.99 -11.95
N LEU A 161 -5.20 -8.42 -11.13
CA LEU A 161 -6.44 -7.66 -10.91
C LEU A 161 -6.18 -6.41 -10.05
N ALA A 162 -5.30 -6.50 -9.05
CA ALA A 162 -4.87 -5.33 -8.28
C ALA A 162 -4.09 -4.35 -9.16
N ALA A 163 -3.22 -4.85 -10.05
CA ALA A 163 -2.50 -4.02 -11.00
C ALA A 163 -3.46 -3.28 -11.95
N ALA A 164 -4.42 -4.00 -12.54
CA ALA A 164 -5.44 -3.40 -13.42
C ALA A 164 -6.26 -2.33 -12.70
N ALA A 165 -6.68 -2.57 -11.45
CA ALA A 165 -7.41 -1.58 -10.66
C ALA A 165 -6.56 -0.33 -10.35
N ARG A 166 -5.26 -0.47 -10.09
CA ARG A 166 -4.37 0.70 -9.93
C ARG A 166 -4.24 1.51 -11.21
N ASP A 167 -4.10 0.82 -12.35
CA ASP A 167 -3.94 1.48 -13.64
C ASP A 167 -5.22 2.21 -14.04
N GLU A 168 -6.38 1.62 -13.78
CA GLU A 168 -7.67 2.29 -13.96
C GLU A 168 -7.82 3.50 -13.04
N LEU A 169 -7.49 3.35 -11.76
CA LEU A 169 -7.53 4.47 -10.82
C LEU A 169 -6.64 5.64 -11.28
N ARG A 170 -5.41 5.35 -11.72
CA ARG A 170 -4.49 6.36 -12.28
C ARG A 170 -5.02 6.96 -13.57
N ALA A 171 -5.62 6.17 -14.45
CA ALA A 171 -6.19 6.65 -15.71
C ALA A 171 -7.38 7.59 -15.48
N ALA A 172 -8.21 7.29 -14.48
CA ALA A 172 -9.36 8.11 -14.09
C ALA A 172 -8.92 9.43 -13.45
N LEU A 173 -7.91 9.41 -12.57
CA LEU A 173 -7.41 10.60 -11.88
C LEU A 173 -6.46 11.44 -12.73
N ARG A 174 -5.62 10.82 -13.56
CA ARG A 174 -4.50 11.46 -14.28
C ARG A 174 -3.66 12.34 -13.32
N ASP A 175 -3.26 13.52 -13.80
CA ASP A 175 -2.47 14.50 -13.03
C ASP A 175 -3.36 15.48 -12.23
N ARG A 176 -4.57 15.06 -11.86
CA ARG A 176 -5.45 15.91 -11.03
C ARG A 176 -5.05 15.81 -9.57
N HIS A 177 -5.31 16.86 -8.80
CA HIS A 177 -4.99 16.92 -7.37
C HIS A 177 -6.03 16.16 -6.51
N ALA A 178 -6.78 15.25 -7.13
CA ALA A 178 -7.73 14.39 -6.47
C ALA A 178 -7.00 13.23 -5.79
N VAL A 179 -7.54 12.81 -4.65
CA VAL A 179 -7.12 11.57 -3.99
C VAL A 179 -8.05 10.47 -4.46
N GLY A 180 -7.51 9.28 -4.69
CA GLY A 180 -8.34 8.13 -4.97
C GLY A 180 -7.81 6.82 -4.43
N LEU A 181 -8.76 5.89 -4.33
CA LEU A 181 -8.64 4.59 -3.72
C LEU A 181 -9.31 3.58 -4.64
N SER A 182 -8.73 2.39 -4.73
CA SER A 182 -9.38 1.23 -5.34
C SER A 182 -9.37 0.06 -4.37
N PHE A 183 -10.44 -0.73 -4.41
CA PHE A 183 -10.68 -1.84 -3.51
C PHE A 183 -11.19 -3.05 -4.30
N LEU A 184 -10.80 -4.24 -3.87
CA LEU A 184 -11.37 -5.51 -4.34
C LEU A 184 -12.11 -6.18 -3.21
N ARG A 185 -13.15 -6.96 -3.53
CA ARG A 185 -13.77 -7.85 -2.54
C ARG A 185 -12.80 -8.98 -2.21
N ALA A 186 -12.70 -9.29 -0.92
CA ALA A 186 -12.05 -10.50 -0.49
C ALA A 186 -12.84 -11.71 -1.01
N PRO A 187 -12.17 -12.68 -1.66
CA PRO A 187 -12.86 -13.83 -2.24
C PRO A 187 -13.57 -14.70 -1.17
N GLU A 188 -13.08 -14.67 0.07
CA GLU A 188 -13.52 -15.57 1.14
C GLU A 188 -14.50 -14.94 2.14
N THR A 189 -14.47 -13.61 2.27
CA THR A 189 -15.36 -12.86 3.16
C THR A 189 -16.17 -11.92 2.30
N ALA A 190 -17.42 -12.33 2.01
CA ALA A 190 -18.33 -11.61 1.13
C ALA A 190 -18.48 -10.12 1.51
N ASP A 191 -18.27 -9.78 2.78
CA ASP A 191 -18.43 -8.44 3.35
C ASP A 191 -17.10 -7.70 3.61
N SER A 192 -15.97 -8.26 3.18
CA SER A 192 -14.66 -7.60 3.33
C SER A 192 -14.18 -7.06 1.99
N ILE A 193 -13.79 -5.80 2.01
CA ILE A 193 -13.11 -5.12 0.91
C ILE A 193 -11.66 -4.86 1.32
N VAL A 194 -10.75 -5.03 0.36
CA VAL A 194 -9.31 -4.87 0.57
C VAL A 194 -8.79 -3.76 -0.33
N PRO A 195 -8.09 -2.76 0.21
CA PRO A 195 -7.48 -1.72 -0.60
C PRO A 195 -6.42 -2.33 -1.51
N VAL A 196 -6.47 -1.98 -2.79
CA VAL A 196 -5.52 -2.45 -3.80
C VAL A 196 -4.84 -1.31 -4.53
N GLY A 197 -5.29 -0.07 -4.37
CA GLY A 197 -4.64 1.07 -5.00
C GLY A 197 -4.91 2.36 -4.26
N PHE A 198 -3.93 3.25 -4.32
CA PHE A 198 -3.94 4.54 -3.66
C PHE A 198 -3.20 5.56 -4.53
N VAL A 199 -3.78 6.74 -4.69
CA VAL A 199 -3.18 7.92 -5.33
C VAL A 199 -3.57 9.12 -4.48
N GLY A 200 -2.63 9.96 -4.05
CA GLY A 200 -2.94 11.21 -3.35
C GLY A 200 -2.14 11.44 -2.07
N THR A 201 -2.79 11.99 -1.04
CA THR A 201 -2.15 12.65 0.10
C THR A 201 -1.57 11.71 1.15
N ASP A 202 -0.38 12.04 1.65
CA ASP A 202 0.35 11.28 2.68
C ASP A 202 -0.37 11.14 4.03
N ASP A 203 -1.43 11.90 4.28
CA ASP A 203 -2.11 11.96 5.58
C ASP A 203 -3.19 10.88 5.79
N LEU A 204 -3.48 10.05 4.78
CA LEU A 204 -4.53 9.03 4.90
C LEU A 204 -4.05 7.84 5.75
N SER A 205 -4.70 7.62 6.88
CA SER A 205 -4.43 6.45 7.73
C SER A 205 -5.01 5.15 7.16
N ALA A 206 -4.49 4.00 7.60
CA ALA A 206 -5.05 2.69 7.26
C ALA A 206 -6.51 2.55 7.71
N ARG A 207 -6.83 3.08 8.90
CA ARG A 207 -8.19 3.07 9.47
C ARG A 207 -9.17 3.83 8.59
N GLU A 208 -8.80 5.04 8.15
CA GLU A 208 -9.64 5.88 7.28
C GLU A 208 -9.82 5.24 5.91
N MET A 209 -8.76 4.70 5.31
CA MET A 209 -8.82 4.00 4.03
C MET A 209 -9.86 2.86 4.07
N LEU A 210 -9.84 2.02 5.10
CA LEU A 210 -10.82 0.94 5.28
C LEU A 210 -12.24 1.47 5.55
N ALA A 211 -12.38 2.56 6.30
CA ALA A 211 -13.66 3.19 6.54
C ALA A 211 -14.28 3.75 5.24
N ILE A 212 -13.47 4.39 4.39
CA ILE A 212 -13.89 4.90 3.09
C ILE A 212 -14.37 3.75 2.20
N GLY A 213 -13.59 2.67 2.11
CA GLY A 213 -13.97 1.53 1.30
C GLY A 213 -15.28 0.87 1.75
N ARG A 214 -15.50 0.68 3.06
CA ARG A 214 -16.77 0.14 3.60
C ARG A 214 -17.95 1.08 3.33
N ALA A 215 -17.72 2.39 3.36
CA ALA A 215 -18.74 3.37 3.01
C ALA A 215 -19.08 3.29 1.51
N ALA A 216 -18.07 3.17 0.65
CA ALA A 216 -18.22 3.06 -0.79
C ALA A 216 -18.96 1.79 -1.20
N GLU A 217 -18.64 0.67 -0.58
CA GLU A 217 -19.33 -0.59 -0.80
C GLU A 217 -20.83 -0.48 -0.50
N ARG A 218 -21.20 0.07 0.66
CA ARG A 218 -22.62 0.27 1.06
C ARG A 218 -23.37 1.23 0.15
N ALA A 219 -22.71 2.32 -0.26
CA ALA A 219 -23.27 3.27 -1.22
C ALA A 219 -23.55 2.59 -2.56
N MET A 220 -22.61 1.77 -3.04
CA MET A 220 -22.77 1.05 -4.30
C MET A 220 -23.78 -0.10 -4.23
N GLN A 221 -23.91 -0.80 -3.12
CA GLN A 221 -24.99 -1.79 -2.93
C GLN A 221 -26.36 -1.13 -3.13
N SER A 222 -26.56 0.04 -2.53
CA SER A 222 -27.79 0.82 -2.69
C SER A 222 -28.01 1.31 -4.14
N CYS A 223 -26.93 1.74 -4.81
CA CYS A 223 -26.97 2.22 -6.19
C CYS A 223 -27.22 1.08 -7.21
N SER A 224 -26.60 -0.08 -7.00
CA SER A 224 -26.72 -1.25 -7.89
C SER A 224 -28.13 -1.83 -7.90
N ALA A 225 -28.86 -1.72 -6.80
CA ALA A 225 -30.28 -2.11 -6.74
C ALA A 225 -31.15 -1.27 -7.70
N ALA A 226 -30.68 -0.08 -8.09
CA ALA A 226 -31.30 0.79 -9.08
C ALA A 226 -30.63 0.71 -10.48
N GLY A 227 -29.70 -0.24 -10.68
CA GLY A 227 -28.95 -0.40 -11.93
C GLY A 227 -27.82 0.62 -12.14
N GLY A 228 -27.50 1.44 -11.13
CA GLY A 228 -26.42 2.43 -11.22
C GLY A 228 -25.03 1.81 -10.96
N ARG A 229 -24.03 2.32 -11.68
CA ARG A 229 -22.61 1.94 -11.54
C ARG A 229 -21.71 3.08 -11.03
N LEU A 230 -22.32 4.24 -10.76
CA LEU A 230 -21.63 5.45 -10.34
C LEU A 230 -22.51 6.22 -9.36
N VAL A 231 -21.90 6.69 -8.27
CA VAL A 231 -22.49 7.61 -7.28
C VAL A 231 -21.59 8.83 -7.17
N ALA A 232 -22.16 10.01 -7.29
CA ALA A 232 -21.48 11.27 -6.98
C ALA A 232 -22.22 11.98 -5.85
N SER A 233 -21.49 12.48 -4.86
CA SER A 233 -22.03 13.24 -3.75
C SER A 233 -21.17 14.46 -3.48
N THR A 234 -21.81 15.62 -3.28
CA THR A 234 -21.14 16.87 -2.92
C THR A 234 -21.62 17.31 -1.55
N ARG A 235 -20.68 17.51 -0.63
CA ARG A 235 -20.93 18.01 0.72
C ARG A 235 -21.17 19.51 0.71
N ALA A 236 -21.75 20.02 1.79
CA ALA A 236 -22.01 21.46 1.95
C ALA A 236 -20.73 22.32 1.95
N ASP A 237 -19.59 21.74 2.30
CA ASP A 237 -18.26 22.38 2.25
C ASP A 237 -17.64 22.39 0.84
N GLY A 238 -18.33 21.85 -0.17
CA GLY A 238 -17.88 21.79 -1.56
C GLY A 238 -17.13 20.52 -1.93
N ARG A 239 -16.68 19.72 -0.96
CA ARG A 239 -15.98 18.45 -1.21
C ARG A 239 -16.88 17.50 -1.96
N THR A 240 -16.35 16.94 -3.03
CA THR A 240 -17.09 15.99 -3.87
C THR A 240 -16.41 14.63 -3.83
N THR A 241 -17.23 13.59 -3.72
CA THR A 241 -16.82 12.20 -3.74
C THR A 241 -17.49 11.52 -4.91
N VAL A 242 -16.71 10.82 -5.74
CA VAL A 242 -17.19 9.98 -6.84
C VAL A 242 -16.83 8.54 -6.51
N ILE A 243 -17.81 7.66 -6.60
CA ILE A 243 -17.68 6.23 -6.32
C ILE A 243 -18.17 5.48 -7.55
N TRP A 244 -17.40 4.51 -8.03
CA TRP A 244 -17.82 3.69 -9.17
C TRP A 244 -17.35 2.24 -9.03
N ILE A 245 -17.97 1.35 -9.81
CA ILE A 245 -17.56 -0.05 -9.93
C ILE A 245 -17.17 -0.35 -11.37
N ASP A 246 -15.97 -0.91 -11.54
CA ASP A 246 -15.51 -1.43 -12.82
C ASP A 246 -14.76 -2.75 -12.64
N ASP A 247 -15.08 -3.74 -13.47
CA ASP A 247 -14.51 -5.11 -13.42
C ASP A 247 -14.43 -5.73 -12.02
N GLY A 248 -15.46 -5.49 -11.19
CA GLY A 248 -15.54 -6.01 -9.82
C GLY A 248 -14.72 -5.23 -8.79
N ALA A 249 -13.95 -4.23 -9.20
CA ALA A 249 -13.27 -3.29 -8.33
C ALA A 249 -14.15 -2.09 -7.98
N TYR A 250 -14.04 -1.64 -6.74
CA TYR A 250 -14.66 -0.43 -6.23
C TYR A 250 -13.63 0.68 -6.26
N TYR A 251 -14.02 1.84 -6.74
CA TYR A 251 -13.15 3.00 -6.80
C TYR A 251 -13.80 4.16 -6.08
N VAL A 252 -12.98 4.95 -5.41
CA VAL A 252 -13.39 6.17 -4.73
C VAL A 252 -12.42 7.26 -5.12
N ALA A 253 -12.93 8.39 -5.59
CA ALA A 253 -12.17 9.61 -5.79
C ALA A 253 -12.79 10.73 -4.94
N PHE A 254 -11.95 11.56 -4.35
CA PHE A 254 -12.38 12.75 -3.62
C PHE A 254 -11.47 13.93 -3.92
N GLY A 255 -12.07 15.12 -3.98
CA GLY A 255 -11.36 16.36 -4.20
C GLY A 255 -12.25 17.58 -3.92
N ASP A 256 -11.59 18.72 -3.79
CA ASP A 256 -12.25 20.01 -3.53
C ASP A 256 -12.67 20.73 -4.84
N ASP A 257 -12.05 20.39 -5.97
CA ASP A 257 -12.38 20.99 -7.27
C ASP A 257 -13.46 20.18 -8.02
N ARG A 258 -14.60 20.83 -8.24
CA ARG A 258 -15.71 20.28 -9.03
C ARG A 258 -15.30 19.96 -10.47
N SER A 259 -14.34 20.68 -11.04
CA SER A 259 -13.85 20.46 -12.39
C SER A 259 -13.12 19.11 -12.53
N GLU A 260 -12.38 18.70 -11.50
CA GLU A 260 -11.71 17.41 -11.44
C GLU A 260 -12.72 16.27 -11.35
N MET A 261 -13.74 16.43 -10.51
CA MET A 261 -14.79 15.41 -10.37
C MET A 261 -15.65 15.29 -11.62
N ALA A 262 -15.97 16.41 -12.27
CA ALA A 262 -16.67 16.40 -13.57
C ALA A 262 -15.85 15.69 -14.64
N PHE A 263 -14.52 15.85 -14.64
CA PHE A 263 -13.64 15.13 -15.54
C PHE A 263 -13.69 13.62 -15.30
N ILE A 264 -13.60 13.18 -14.04
CA ILE A 264 -13.68 11.75 -13.67
C ILE A 264 -15.02 11.16 -14.14
N VAL A 265 -16.14 11.81 -13.84
CA VAL A 265 -17.47 11.35 -14.28
C VAL A 265 -17.58 11.28 -15.81
N ALA A 266 -17.03 12.27 -16.52
CA ALA A 266 -17.02 12.28 -17.98
C ALA A 266 -16.13 11.17 -18.56
N HIS A 267 -14.99 10.88 -17.93
CA HIS A 267 -14.11 9.77 -18.31
C HIS A 267 -14.84 8.44 -18.20
N LEU A 268 -15.48 8.18 -17.06
CA LEU A 268 -16.23 6.95 -16.79
C LEU A 268 -17.44 6.78 -17.72
N SER A 269 -18.14 7.88 -18.02
CA SER A 269 -19.28 7.87 -18.94
C SER A 269 -18.89 7.51 -20.37
N ARG A 270 -17.70 7.94 -20.83
CA ARG A 270 -17.19 7.57 -22.17
C ARG A 270 -16.85 6.08 -22.26
N ARG A 271 -16.17 5.53 -21.24
CA ARG A 271 -15.84 4.10 -21.19
C ARG A 271 -17.08 3.21 -21.18
N ALA A 272 -18.16 3.63 -20.54
CA ALA A 272 -19.41 2.87 -20.53
C ALA A 272 -20.12 2.77 -21.89
N LEU A 273 -19.68 3.53 -22.90
CA LEU A 273 -20.21 3.51 -24.27
C LEU A 273 -19.37 2.66 -25.23
N GLU A 274 -18.18 2.24 -24.82
CA GLU A 274 -17.26 1.38 -25.58
C GLU A 274 -17.56 -0.10 -25.33
#